data_AF-A0A2H0YNX5-F1
#
_entry.id   AF-A0A2H0YNX5-F1
#
_cell.length_a   1.000
_cell.length_b   1.000
_cell.length_c   1.000
_cell.angle_alpha   90.00
_cell.angle_beta   90.00
_cell.angle_gamma   90.00
#
_symmetry.space_group_name_H-M   'P 1'
#
loop_
_entity.id
_entity.type
_entity.pdbx_description
1 polymer ?
#
loop_
_entity_poly.entity_id
_entity_poly.type
_entity_poly.pdbx_seq_one_letter_code
_entity_poly.pdbx_strand_id
1 'polypeptide(L)'
;MDEKNNRTEKQTGRARKIFRGVVNFLKREEKIIINKEQIGLILPHRGRMLLLDRVVITAQKIMGEFIVTNEVCDGHAVLEGKLVLKGSDLFDMAAQLLGVWAAQHSDAEFKGKKTVIREYGGAKFRNPIFPKEFLVMEIDPENASAQVMVGRDIIITKGEKFSARVGKEKKAEISSVELIIY
;
A
#
# COMPACT_ATOMS: atom_id res chain seq x y z
N MET A 1 -4.37 -34.38 -50.05
CA MET A 1 -3.10 -33.62 -50.16
C MET A 1 -3.48 -32.30 -50.80
N ASP A 2 -3.57 -31.17 -50.10
CA ASP A 2 -2.77 -30.75 -48.96
C ASP A 2 -3.56 -30.00 -47.89
N GLU A 3 -3.34 -30.46 -46.66
CA GLU A 3 -3.62 -29.75 -45.41
C GLU A 3 -2.60 -28.61 -45.26
N LYS A 4 -3.06 -27.36 -45.15
CA LYS A 4 -2.26 -26.30 -44.51
C LYS A 4 -3.07 -25.48 -43.53
N ASN A 5 -2.78 -25.77 -42.26
CA ASN A 5 -2.75 -24.84 -41.13
C ASN A 5 -4.03 -24.11 -40.75
N ASN A 6 -5.00 -24.89 -40.28
CA ASN A 6 -5.98 -24.43 -39.31
C ASN A 6 -5.37 -24.57 -37.89
N ARG A 7 -4.51 -23.63 -37.50
CA ARG A 7 -4.09 -23.41 -36.11
C ARG A 7 -4.18 -21.93 -35.79
N THR A 8 -5.39 -21.41 -35.82
CA THR A 8 -5.75 -20.18 -35.11
C THR A 8 -5.51 -20.43 -33.63
N GLU A 9 -4.53 -19.71 -33.09
CA GLU A 9 -4.32 -19.54 -31.67
C GLU A 9 -5.66 -19.24 -31.00
N LYS A 10 -6.12 -20.15 -30.14
CA LYS A 10 -7.15 -19.85 -29.15
C LYS A 10 -6.58 -18.76 -28.24
N GLN A 11 -6.83 -17.50 -28.58
CA GLN A 11 -6.72 -16.37 -27.68
C GLN A 11 -7.59 -16.67 -26.45
N THR A 12 -6.94 -17.09 -25.37
CA THR A 12 -7.54 -17.17 -24.04
C THR A 12 -7.65 -15.77 -23.46
N GLY A 13 -8.59 -14.98 -24.00
CA GLY A 13 -8.92 -13.65 -23.48
C GLY A 13 -9.62 -13.75 -22.13
N ARG A 14 -8.85 -13.95 -21.04
CA ARG A 14 -9.39 -13.80 -19.68
C ARG A 14 -9.66 -12.31 -19.42
N ALA A 15 -10.91 -11.98 -19.11
CA ALA A 15 -11.30 -10.62 -18.75
C ALA A 15 -10.47 -10.10 -17.56
N ARG A 16 -10.01 -8.86 -17.64
CA ARG A 16 -9.24 -8.18 -16.58
C ARG A 16 -9.90 -6.83 -16.30
N LYS A 17 -10.19 -6.57 -15.03
CA LYS A 17 -10.64 -5.25 -14.57
C LYS A 17 -9.45 -4.53 -13.95
N ILE A 18 -9.20 -3.29 -14.39
CA ILE A 18 -8.10 -2.46 -13.90
C ILE A 18 -8.70 -1.22 -13.25
N PHE A 19 -8.31 -0.97 -12.02
CA PHE A 19 -8.61 0.22 -11.25
C PHE A 19 -7.33 1.04 -11.11
N ARG A 20 -7.40 2.34 -11.37
CA ARG A 20 -6.28 3.29 -11.21
C ARG A 20 -6.72 4.47 -10.37
N GLY A 21 -5.87 4.87 -9.43
CA GLY A 21 -6.14 5.94 -8.48
C GLY A 21 -7.49 5.80 -7.79
N VAL A 22 -8.09 6.94 -7.45
CA VAL A 22 -9.29 6.97 -6.60
C VAL A 22 -10.60 7.14 -7.38
N VAL A 23 -10.54 7.34 -8.71
CA VAL A 23 -11.70 7.74 -9.54
C VAL A 23 -12.85 6.74 -9.49
N ASN A 24 -12.56 5.47 -9.17
CA ASN A 24 -13.57 4.41 -9.10
C ASN A 24 -14.36 4.38 -7.79
N PHE A 25 -13.95 5.12 -6.77
CA PHE A 25 -14.60 5.12 -5.46
C PHE A 25 -14.62 6.49 -4.76
N LEU A 26 -14.06 7.53 -5.39
CA LEU A 26 -13.98 8.88 -4.84
C LEU A 26 -14.26 9.93 -5.92
N LYS A 27 -15.19 10.84 -5.66
CA LYS A 27 -15.40 12.04 -6.50
C LYS A 27 -14.38 13.13 -6.15
N ARG A 28 -14.16 14.09 -7.06
CA ARG A 28 -13.06 15.08 -7.00
C ARG A 28 -12.98 15.92 -5.71
N GLU A 29 -14.08 16.09 -4.99
CA GLU A 29 -14.15 16.88 -3.75
C GLU A 29 -14.33 16.01 -2.48
N GLU A 30 -14.49 14.70 -2.65
CA GLU A 30 -14.67 13.80 -1.53
C GLU A 30 -13.34 13.49 -0.85
N LYS A 31 -13.41 13.35 0.47
CA LYS A 31 -12.29 12.96 1.32
C LYS A 31 -12.72 11.77 2.16
N ILE A 32 -11.99 10.67 2.05
CA ILE A 32 -12.17 9.52 2.94
C ILE A 32 -11.15 9.65 4.07
N ILE A 33 -11.62 9.52 5.30
CA ILE A 33 -10.80 9.49 6.51
C ILE A 33 -11.08 8.17 7.22
N ILE A 34 -10.03 7.41 7.49
CA ILE A 34 -10.10 6.09 8.11
C ILE A 34 -9.25 6.16 9.38
N ASN A 35 -9.89 5.97 10.53
CA ASN A 35 -9.20 5.96 11.82
C ASN A 35 -8.60 4.58 12.15
N LYS A 36 -7.84 4.50 13.24
CA LYS A 36 -7.14 3.28 13.66
C LYS A 36 -8.07 2.09 13.85
N GLU A 37 -9.25 2.32 14.41
CA GLU A 37 -10.25 1.28 14.64
C GLU A 37 -10.75 0.72 13.30
N GLN A 38 -11.10 1.59 12.36
CA GLN A 38 -11.52 1.21 11.01
C GLN A 38 -10.39 0.52 10.24
N ILE A 39 -9.15 0.99 10.36
CA ILE A 39 -7.99 0.32 9.77
C ILE A 39 -7.85 -1.11 10.33
N GLY A 40 -8.07 -1.30 11.64
CA GLY A 40 -8.07 -2.62 12.27
C GLY A 40 -9.17 -3.57 11.77
N LEU A 41 -10.28 -3.06 11.23
CA LEU A 41 -11.31 -3.86 10.58
C LEU A 41 -10.91 -4.27 9.15
N ILE A 42 -10.11 -3.45 8.48
CA ILE A 42 -9.63 -3.68 7.11
C ILE A 42 -8.41 -4.61 7.10
N LEU A 43 -7.43 -4.33 7.95
CA LEU A 43 -6.15 -5.03 8.01
C LEU A 43 -6.10 -6.01 9.19
N PRO A 44 -5.41 -7.15 9.06
CA PRO A 44 -5.22 -8.10 10.17
C PRO A 44 -4.13 -7.65 11.17
N HIS A 45 -3.36 -6.60 10.87
CA HIS A 45 -2.23 -6.13 11.68
C HIS A 45 -2.66 -5.62 13.05
N ARG A 46 -1.89 -5.93 14.11
CA ARG A 46 -2.19 -5.56 15.51
C ARG A 46 -0.92 -5.17 16.26
N GLY A 47 -1.09 -4.49 17.40
CA GLY A 47 0.01 -4.08 18.29
C GLY A 47 1.11 -3.34 17.52
N ARG A 48 2.37 -3.66 17.82
CA ARG A 48 3.55 -3.11 17.13
C ARG A 48 3.63 -3.34 15.62
N MET A 49 2.78 -4.19 15.05
CA MET A 49 2.77 -4.48 13.60
C MET A 49 1.76 -3.63 12.83
N LEU A 50 0.87 -2.87 13.50
CA LEU A 50 -0.02 -1.93 12.83
C LEU A 50 0.64 -0.55 12.79
N LEU A 51 1.12 -0.16 11.62
CA LEU A 51 1.95 1.03 11.39
C LEU A 51 1.15 2.18 10.78
N LEU A 52 -0.16 2.22 11.06
CA LEU A 52 -1.07 3.26 10.62
C LEU A 52 -2.04 3.60 11.75
N ASP A 53 -2.07 4.86 12.14
CA ASP A 53 -3.04 5.42 13.08
C ASP A 53 -4.22 6.06 12.34
N ARG A 54 -3.97 6.60 11.14
CA ARG A 54 -4.99 7.25 10.32
C ARG A 54 -4.62 7.20 8.85
N VAL A 55 -5.61 7.03 7.99
CA VAL A 55 -5.46 7.12 6.54
C VAL A 55 -6.38 8.22 6.00
N VAL A 56 -5.84 9.04 5.11
CA VAL A 56 -6.56 10.10 4.41
C VAL A 56 -6.41 9.89 2.92
N ILE A 57 -7.54 9.76 2.22
CA ILE A 57 -7.58 9.58 0.78
C ILE A 57 -8.36 10.73 0.16
N THR A 58 -7.74 11.44 -0.77
CA THR A 58 -8.33 12.51 -1.59
C THR A 58 -8.06 12.25 -3.06
N ALA A 59 -8.65 13.07 -3.93
CA ALA A 59 -8.35 13.05 -5.36
C ALA A 59 -6.89 13.40 -5.70
N GLN A 60 -6.14 14.00 -4.76
CA GLN A 60 -4.77 14.44 -4.97
C GLN A 60 -3.75 13.60 -4.19
N LYS A 61 -4.18 12.83 -3.17
CA LYS A 61 -3.23 12.14 -2.30
C LYS A 61 -3.82 10.97 -1.53
N ILE A 62 -3.00 9.96 -1.31
CA ILE A 62 -3.25 8.85 -0.39
C ILE A 62 -2.17 8.93 0.69
N MET A 63 -2.58 9.15 1.94
CA MET A 63 -1.67 9.38 3.06
C MET A 63 -1.98 8.44 4.23
N GLY A 64 -0.94 7.83 4.79
CA GLY A 64 -0.97 7.10 6.05
C GLY A 64 -0.17 7.85 7.11
N GLU A 65 -0.77 8.09 8.26
CA GLU A 65 -0.20 8.78 9.40
C GLU A 65 0.12 7.76 10.50
N PHE A 66 1.29 7.90 11.14
CA PHE A 66 1.71 7.05 12.25
C PHE A 66 2.59 7.81 13.24
N ILE A 67 2.29 7.71 14.53
CA ILE A 67 3.18 8.18 15.58
C ILE A 67 4.15 7.05 15.93
N VAL A 68 5.43 7.26 15.66
CA VAL A 68 6.46 6.25 15.93
C VAL A 68 6.55 6.02 17.43
N THR A 69 6.44 4.77 17.87
CA THR A 69 6.52 4.42 19.30
C THR A 69 7.86 3.78 19.64
N ASN A 70 8.21 3.75 20.93
CA ASN A 70 9.38 2.99 21.38
C ASN A 70 9.22 1.50 21.04
N GLU A 71 8.02 0.92 21.25
CA GLU A 71 7.74 -0.51 21.04
C GLU A 71 8.05 -0.99 19.60
N VAL A 72 7.80 -0.15 18.58
CA VAL A 72 8.11 -0.50 17.18
C VAL A 72 9.62 -0.42 16.90
N CYS A 73 10.34 0.45 17.63
CA CYS A 73 11.79 0.61 17.52
C CYS A 73 12.59 -0.34 18.44
N ASP A 74 11.93 -1.07 19.34
CA ASP A 74 12.60 -1.93 20.32
C ASP A 74 13.49 -2.98 19.64
N GLY A 75 14.72 -3.11 20.15
CA GLY A 75 15.71 -4.04 19.61
C GLY A 75 16.38 -3.61 18.31
N HIS A 76 16.11 -2.39 17.80
CA HIS A 76 16.75 -1.88 16.58
C HIS A 76 17.60 -0.63 16.84
N ALA A 77 18.88 -0.76 16.45
CA ALA A 77 19.92 0.26 16.27
C ALA A 77 19.92 1.42 17.28
N VAL A 78 20.99 1.45 18.09
CA VAL A 78 21.32 2.56 19.00
C VAL A 78 22.19 3.57 18.24
N LEU A 79 21.57 4.56 17.57
CA LEU A 79 22.32 5.69 17.00
C LEU A 79 22.52 6.73 18.11
N GLU A 80 23.76 6.91 18.56
CA GLU A 80 24.09 7.83 19.66
C GLU A 80 23.26 7.58 20.95
N GLY A 81 23.00 6.30 21.28
CA GLY A 81 22.19 5.98 22.46
C GLY A 81 20.67 5.93 22.21
N LYS A 82 20.18 6.24 21.00
CA LYS A 82 18.74 6.37 20.70
C LYS A 82 18.22 5.24 19.83
N LEU A 83 17.01 4.76 20.14
CA LEU A 83 16.24 3.82 19.31
C LEU A 83 15.85 4.47 17.97
N VAL A 84 15.86 3.67 16.91
CA VAL A 84 15.53 4.13 15.54
C VAL A 84 14.54 3.16 14.90
N LEU A 85 13.56 3.68 14.15
CA LEU A 85 12.65 2.86 13.36
C LEU A 85 13.41 2.07 12.28
N LYS A 86 13.07 0.80 12.06
CA LYS A 86 13.72 0.00 11.01
C LYS A 86 13.34 0.53 9.64
N GLY A 87 14.30 0.58 8.71
CA GLY A 87 13.99 0.88 7.31
C GLY A 87 12.99 -0.10 6.69
N SER A 88 12.97 -1.35 7.14
CA SER A 88 11.98 -2.37 6.74
C SER A 88 10.55 -1.99 7.12
N ASP A 89 10.34 -1.32 8.25
CA ASP A 89 9.01 -0.95 8.73
C ASP A 89 8.36 0.09 7.80
N LEU A 90 9.16 0.85 7.04
CA LEU A 90 8.65 1.76 6.01
C LEU A 90 8.05 1.02 4.81
N PHE A 91 8.60 -0.14 4.43
CA PHE A 91 7.99 -0.99 3.41
C PHE A 91 6.66 -1.58 3.89
N ASP A 92 6.61 -2.04 5.15
CA ASP A 92 5.38 -2.55 5.76
C ASP A 92 4.32 -1.46 5.89
N MET A 93 4.69 -0.24 6.30
CA MET A 93 3.77 0.90 6.34
C MET A 93 3.22 1.25 4.96
N ALA A 94 4.06 1.24 3.92
CA ALA A 94 3.63 1.48 2.53
C ALA A 94 2.68 0.37 2.04
N ALA A 95 2.97 -0.89 2.35
CA ALA A 95 2.11 -2.03 2.06
C ALA A 95 0.75 -1.93 2.76
N GLN A 96 0.73 -1.56 4.04
CA GLN A 96 -0.51 -1.36 4.80
C GLN A 96 -1.35 -0.21 4.22
N LEU A 97 -0.72 0.91 3.86
CA LEU A 97 -1.41 2.04 3.25
C LEU A 97 -2.07 1.63 1.92
N LEU A 98 -1.33 0.89 1.11
CA LEU A 98 -1.81 0.38 -0.17
C LEU A 98 -2.95 -0.65 0.01
N GLY A 99 -2.88 -1.49 1.03
CA GLY A 99 -3.96 -2.41 1.39
C GLY A 99 -5.23 -1.70 1.84
N VAL A 100 -5.11 -0.65 2.66
CA VAL A 100 -6.25 0.18 3.07
C VAL A 100 -6.86 0.91 1.88
N TRP A 101 -6.05 1.48 0.99
CA TRP A 101 -6.51 2.08 -0.25
C TRP A 101 -7.27 1.08 -1.12
N ALA A 102 -6.74 -0.13 -1.31
CA ALA A 102 -7.38 -1.16 -2.12
C ALA A 102 -8.75 -1.57 -1.55
N ALA A 103 -8.88 -1.64 -0.23
CA ALA A 103 -10.14 -1.98 0.42
C ALA A 103 -11.25 -0.93 0.24
N GLN A 104 -10.94 0.26 -0.27
CA GLN A 104 -11.94 1.29 -0.55
C GLN A 104 -12.69 1.05 -1.87
N HIS A 105 -12.21 0.13 -2.72
CA HIS A 105 -12.95 -0.26 -3.90
C HIS A 105 -14.27 -0.93 -3.50
N SER A 106 -15.39 -0.38 -4.00
CA SER A 106 -16.75 -0.87 -3.73
C SER A 106 -17.07 -2.21 -4.39
N ASP A 107 -16.14 -2.77 -5.17
CA ASP A 107 -16.31 -4.05 -5.82
C ASP A 107 -16.29 -5.19 -4.78
N ALA A 108 -17.24 -6.12 -4.91
CA ALA A 108 -17.38 -7.24 -3.98
C ALA A 108 -16.09 -8.07 -3.88
N GLU A 109 -15.29 -8.05 -4.95
CA GLU A 109 -14.01 -8.75 -5.04
C GLU A 109 -12.99 -8.32 -3.96
N PHE A 110 -13.09 -7.13 -3.38
CA PHE A 110 -12.12 -6.64 -2.36
C PHE A 110 -12.57 -6.93 -0.92
N LYS A 111 -13.84 -7.26 -0.69
CA LYS A 111 -14.44 -7.29 0.65
C LYS A 111 -13.97 -8.51 1.45
N GLY A 112 -13.42 -8.27 2.63
CA GLY A 112 -13.04 -9.32 3.59
C GLY A 112 -11.80 -10.13 3.22
N LYS A 113 -11.08 -9.73 2.18
CA LYS A 113 -9.87 -10.41 1.70
C LYS A 113 -8.62 -10.00 2.48
N LYS A 114 -7.62 -10.87 2.48
CA LYS A 114 -6.35 -10.65 3.14
C LYS A 114 -5.30 -10.21 2.12
N THR A 115 -4.45 -9.29 2.55
CA THR A 115 -3.36 -8.74 1.73
C THR A 115 -2.04 -9.38 2.14
N VAL A 116 -1.26 -9.85 1.17
CA VAL A 116 0.11 -10.33 1.35
C VAL A 116 1.02 -9.55 0.42
N ILE A 117 2.20 -9.15 0.91
CA ILE A 117 3.19 -8.56 0.01
C ILE A 117 3.74 -9.63 -0.93
N ARG A 118 3.71 -9.30 -2.22
CA ARG A 118 4.31 -10.10 -3.28
C ARG A 118 5.72 -9.63 -3.60
N GLU A 119 5.90 -8.33 -3.74
CA GLU A 119 7.16 -7.75 -4.21
C GLU A 119 7.35 -6.34 -3.65
N TYR A 120 8.61 -5.98 -3.39
CA TYR A 120 9.04 -4.62 -3.11
C TYR A 120 10.10 -4.20 -4.11
N GLY A 121 10.08 -2.93 -4.49
CA GLY A 121 11.20 -2.31 -5.18
C GLY A 121 12.28 -1.82 -4.21
N GLY A 122 13.23 -1.04 -4.74
CA GLY A 122 14.29 -0.43 -3.92
C GLY A 122 13.78 0.71 -3.04
N ALA A 123 14.60 1.11 -2.07
CA ALA A 123 14.36 2.29 -1.25
C ALA A 123 15.61 3.16 -1.12
N LYS A 124 15.39 4.46 -0.90
CA LYS A 124 16.42 5.44 -0.55
C LYS A 124 16.09 6.01 0.82
N PHE A 125 16.85 5.60 1.84
CA PHE A 125 16.74 6.14 3.19
C PHE A 125 17.68 7.34 3.33
N ARG A 126 17.16 8.48 3.76
CA ARG A 126 17.90 9.74 3.84
C ARG A 126 18.32 10.05 5.27
N ASN A 127 17.39 9.92 6.21
CA ASN A 127 17.61 10.23 7.62
C ASN A 127 16.88 9.22 8.52
N PRO A 128 17.42 8.96 9.73
CA PRO A 128 16.76 8.12 10.72
C PRO A 128 15.42 8.75 11.17
N ILE A 129 14.55 7.87 11.64
CA ILE A 129 13.25 8.22 12.22
C ILE A 129 13.24 7.72 13.66
N PHE A 130 12.86 8.59 14.59
CA PHE A 130 12.94 8.36 16.02
C PHE A 130 11.56 8.20 16.66
N PRO A 131 11.47 7.58 17.85
CA PRO A 131 10.25 7.57 18.63
C PRO A 131 9.67 8.97 18.86
N LYS A 132 8.35 9.04 18.91
CA LYS A 132 7.50 10.25 19.03
C LYS A 132 7.45 11.12 17.78
N GLU A 133 8.20 10.83 16.72
CA GLU A 133 8.03 11.53 15.45
C GLU A 133 6.70 11.17 14.78
N PHE A 134 6.09 12.17 14.15
CA PHE A 134 4.88 12.00 13.34
C PHE A 134 5.29 11.69 11.90
N LEU A 135 5.19 10.41 11.54
CA LEU A 135 5.56 9.88 10.25
C LEU A 135 4.35 9.88 9.32
N VAL A 136 4.54 10.41 8.11
CA VAL A 136 3.56 10.38 7.04
C VAL A 136 4.12 9.60 5.86
N MET A 137 3.43 8.52 5.48
CA MET A 137 3.66 7.78 4.24
C MET A 137 2.67 8.26 3.19
N GLU A 138 3.17 8.61 2.00
CA GLU A 138 2.35 9.24 0.96
C GLU A 138 2.58 8.59 -0.40
N ILE A 139 1.52 8.49 -1.19
CA ILE A 139 1.56 8.14 -2.61
C ILE A 139 0.56 8.99 -3.38
N ASP A 140 0.95 9.44 -4.57
CA ASP A 140 0.03 10.15 -5.46
C ASP A 140 -0.96 9.14 -6.08
N PRO A 141 -2.26 9.45 -6.22
CA PRO A 141 -3.27 8.50 -6.67
C PRO A 141 -2.96 7.86 -8.02
N GLU A 142 -2.34 8.58 -8.95
CA GLU A 142 -1.95 8.03 -10.26
C GLU A 142 -0.91 6.92 -10.19
N ASN A 143 -0.16 6.84 -9.10
CA ASN A 143 0.85 5.81 -8.86
C ASN A 143 0.28 4.57 -8.13
N ALA A 144 -1.02 4.57 -7.81
CA ALA A 144 -1.72 3.44 -7.19
C ALA A 144 -2.67 2.76 -8.20
N SER A 145 -2.61 1.44 -8.27
CA SER A 145 -3.47 0.64 -9.15
C SER A 145 -3.82 -0.72 -8.56
N ALA A 146 -4.98 -1.24 -8.91
CA ALA A 146 -5.41 -2.59 -8.58
C ALA A 146 -5.91 -3.30 -9.84
N GLN A 147 -5.47 -4.52 -10.05
CA GLN A 147 -5.86 -5.36 -11.18
C GLN A 147 -6.52 -6.62 -10.64
N VAL A 148 -7.77 -6.85 -11.05
CA VAL A 148 -8.48 -8.07 -10.69
C VAL A 148 -8.35 -9.10 -11.81
N MET A 149 -7.90 -10.30 -11.43
CA MET A 149 -7.84 -11.45 -12.30
C MET A 149 -9.10 -12.31 -12.12
N VAL A 150 -10.08 -12.07 -13.00
CA VAL A 150 -11.37 -12.78 -13.01
C VAL A 150 -11.15 -14.30 -13.15
N GLY A 151 -11.75 -15.08 -12.25
CA GLY A 151 -11.68 -16.55 -12.22
C GLY A 151 -10.58 -17.15 -11.34
N ARG A 152 -9.82 -16.33 -10.59
CA ARG A 152 -8.87 -16.80 -9.56
C ARG A 152 -9.07 -16.17 -8.17
N ASP A 153 -10.04 -15.29 -8.02
CA ASP A 153 -10.26 -14.46 -6.82
C ASP A 153 -9.03 -13.69 -6.33
N ILE A 154 -8.03 -13.48 -7.21
CA ILE A 154 -6.79 -12.79 -6.90
C ILE A 154 -6.85 -11.36 -7.45
N ILE A 155 -6.51 -10.42 -6.58
CA ILE A 155 -6.28 -9.01 -6.94
C ILE A 155 -4.80 -8.70 -6.75
N ILE A 156 -4.19 -8.09 -7.75
CA ILE A 156 -2.84 -7.57 -7.67
C ILE A 156 -2.94 -6.05 -7.49
N THR A 157 -2.43 -5.55 -6.37
CA THR A 157 -2.42 -4.12 -6.09
C THR A 157 -0.99 -3.62 -6.12
N LYS A 158 -0.71 -2.56 -6.88
CA LYS A 158 0.61 -1.97 -7.03
C LYS A 158 0.58 -0.49 -6.66
N GLY A 159 1.55 -0.07 -5.86
CA GLY A 159 1.86 1.34 -5.60
C GLY A 159 3.30 1.63 -6.01
N GLU A 160 3.54 2.84 -6.52
CA GLU A 160 4.87 3.32 -6.92
C GLU A 160 5.20 4.67 -6.27
N LYS A 161 6.49 4.96 -6.11
CA LYS A 161 7.01 6.26 -5.64
C LYS A 161 6.42 6.72 -4.30
N PHE A 162 6.41 5.84 -3.31
CA PHE A 162 6.03 6.24 -1.96
C PHE A 162 7.06 7.19 -1.36
N SER A 163 6.59 8.17 -0.58
CA SER A 163 7.43 9.13 0.13
C SER A 163 7.09 9.10 1.62
N ALA A 164 8.10 8.85 2.44
CA ALA A 164 8.00 8.92 3.90
C ALA A 164 8.55 10.26 4.39
N ARG A 165 7.80 10.97 5.24
CA ARG A 165 8.11 12.31 5.73
C ARG A 165 7.87 12.47 7.22
N VAL A 166 8.65 13.33 7.85
CA VAL A 166 8.39 13.89 9.19
C VAL A 166 8.38 15.41 9.04
N GLY A 167 7.22 16.03 9.27
CA GLY A 167 7.02 17.45 8.94
C GLY A 167 7.30 17.73 7.45
N LYS A 168 8.23 18.65 7.17
CA LYS A 168 8.66 18.98 5.79
C LYS A 168 9.83 18.12 5.29
N GLU A 169 10.44 17.35 6.18
CA GLU A 169 11.64 16.57 5.87
C GLU A 169 11.27 15.23 5.22
N LYS A 170 11.90 14.92 4.09
CA LYS A 170 11.76 13.61 3.43
C LYS A 170 12.75 12.63 4.06
N LYS A 171 12.23 11.60 4.71
CA LYS A 171 13.00 10.57 5.43
C LYS A 171 13.36 9.40 4.53
N ALA A 172 12.44 8.98 3.65
CA ALA A 172 12.71 7.90 2.70
C ALA A 172 11.83 7.98 1.44
N GLU A 173 12.26 7.25 0.42
CA GLU A 173 11.50 7.00 -0.82
C GLU A 173 11.52 5.50 -1.11
N ILE A 174 10.35 4.91 -1.41
CA ILE A 174 10.23 3.51 -1.80
C ILE A 174 9.73 3.48 -3.24
N SER A 175 10.44 2.76 -4.11
CA SER A 175 10.14 2.79 -5.55
C SER A 175 8.83 2.11 -5.88
N SER A 176 8.54 0.97 -5.25
CA SER A 176 7.30 0.22 -5.49
C SER A 176 6.98 -0.76 -4.37
N VAL A 177 5.69 -1.04 -4.22
CA VAL A 177 5.14 -2.13 -3.39
C VAL A 177 4.05 -2.83 -4.20
N GLU A 178 4.07 -4.15 -4.25
CA GLU A 178 3.03 -4.97 -4.88
C GLU A 178 2.44 -5.96 -3.88
N LEU A 179 1.11 -6.00 -3.80
CA LEU A 179 0.33 -6.87 -2.95
C LEU A 179 -0.44 -7.87 -3.79
N ILE A 180 -0.62 -9.07 -3.25
CA ILE A 180 -1.65 -10.01 -3.66
C ILE A 180 -2.76 -9.96 -2.60
N ILE A 181 -4.01 -9.84 -3.04
CA ILE A 181 -5.20 -9.88 -2.21
C ILE A 181 -6.02 -11.11 -2.58
N TYR A 182 -6.36 -11.93 -1.57
CA TYR A 182 -7.10 -13.19 -1.71
C TYR A 182 -8.10 -13.40 -0.58
#